data_AF-A0A7S1MJB8-F1
#
_entry.id   AF-A0A7S1MJB8-F1
#
_cell.length_a   1.000
_cell.length_b   1.000
_cell.length_c   1.000
_cell.angle_alpha   90.00
_cell.angle_beta   90.00
_cell.angle_gamma   90.00
#
_symmetry.space_group_name_H-M   'P 1'
#
loop_
_entity.id
_entity.type
_entity.pdbx_description
1 polymer ?
#
loop_
_entity_poly.entity_id
_entity_poly.type
_entity_poly.pdbx_seq_one_letter_code
_entity_poly.pdbx_strand_id
1 'polypeptide(L)'
;EDRLRRLERALPQAPEDRALLCQELLQLRMRSDPLGMARQLQGLTAQHNGLVDAADRHAQYMEINVAGFRKLLKRHEKQIPLKFRSRHMPCLDFHRLVTHTSRQLLDATKQMGGVIADAWQRLSASLATGAPGRAPAGAEAAGQAARLCSQQPPLNEPRCLGPECEMVLRIQRQLKEPMNGQIMQLAASFNGPSPGFLYPKPALPGRAAAGAQQPPFQRVAKGQPLGQDLDRSWHLASTC
;
A
#
# COMPACT_ATOMS: atom_id res chain seq x y z
N GLU A 1 -16.17 -2.05 -22.98
CA GLU A 1 -15.27 -2.69 -23.96
C GLU A 1 -15.81 -2.71 -25.39
N ASP A 2 -17.09 -2.99 -25.63
CA ASP A 2 -17.62 -3.11 -27.02
C ASP A 2 -17.48 -1.88 -27.91
N ARG A 3 -17.58 -0.67 -27.33
CA ARG A 3 -17.39 0.58 -28.10
C ARG A 3 -15.95 0.75 -28.56
N LEU A 4 -14.97 0.35 -27.74
CA LEU A 4 -13.55 0.34 -28.08
C LEU A 4 -13.28 -0.65 -29.21
N ARG A 5 -13.79 -1.88 -29.10
CA ARG A 5 -13.66 -2.90 -30.16
C ARG A 5 -14.26 -2.46 -31.50
N ARG A 6 -15.37 -1.71 -31.50
CA ARG A 6 -15.96 -1.15 -32.73
C ARG A 6 -15.08 -0.06 -33.32
N LEU A 7 -14.49 0.79 -32.48
CA LEU A 7 -13.57 1.84 -32.92
C LEU A 7 -12.29 1.24 -33.51
N GLU A 8 -11.71 0.23 -32.84
CA GLU A 8 -10.52 -0.51 -33.31
C GLU A 8 -10.74 -1.12 -34.70
N ARG A 9 -11.94 -1.66 -34.98
CA ARG A 9 -12.29 -2.23 -36.29
C ARG A 9 -12.58 -1.19 -37.37
N ALA A 10 -12.95 0.03 -36.98
CA ALA A 10 -13.23 1.12 -37.91
C ALA A 10 -11.96 1.88 -38.32
N LEU A 11 -10.85 1.71 -37.59
CA LEU A 11 -9.57 2.29 -37.95
C LEU A 11 -8.93 1.44 -39.06
N PRO A 12 -8.51 2.05 -40.20
CA PRO A 12 -8.01 1.32 -41.37
C PRO A 12 -6.80 0.40 -41.10
N GLN A 13 -6.07 0.65 -40.01
CA GLN A 13 -5.03 -0.22 -39.48
C GLN A 13 -5.10 -0.13 -37.96
N ALA A 14 -5.35 -1.25 -37.28
CA ALA A 14 -5.26 -1.28 -35.83
C ALA A 14 -3.78 -1.13 -35.44
N PRO A 15 -3.38 -0.03 -34.76
CA PRO A 15 -2.00 0.10 -34.30
C PRO A 15 -1.68 -1.05 -33.34
N GLU A 16 -0.51 -1.69 -33.51
CA GLU A 16 -0.05 -2.75 -32.61
C GLU A 16 0.09 -2.24 -31.17
N ASP A 17 0.33 -0.93 -31.01
CA ASP A 17 0.45 -0.26 -29.73
C ASP A 17 -0.86 0.46 -29.32
N ARG A 18 -1.57 -0.15 -28.39
CA ARG A 18 -2.79 0.41 -27.78
C ARG A 18 -2.53 1.68 -26.98
N ALA A 19 -1.36 1.84 -26.38
CA ALA A 19 -1.04 3.00 -25.56
C ALA A 19 -0.93 4.25 -26.45
N LEU A 20 -0.27 4.12 -27.60
CA LEU A 20 -0.20 5.18 -28.61
C LEU A 20 -1.60 5.56 -29.12
N LEU A 21 -2.46 4.58 -29.44
CA LEU A 21 -3.83 4.87 -29.88
C LEU A 21 -4.62 5.66 -28.83
N CYS A 22 -4.58 5.23 -27.57
CA CYS A 22 -5.24 5.93 -26.48
C CYS A 22 -4.71 7.36 -26.32
N GLN A 23 -3.40 7.56 -26.49
CA GLN A 23 -2.77 8.86 -26.44
C GLN A 23 -3.23 9.77 -27.60
N GLU A 24 -3.30 9.26 -28.82
CA GLU A 24 -3.77 10.02 -29.98
C GLU A 24 -5.25 10.40 -29.85
N LEU A 25 -6.09 9.47 -29.40
CA LEU A 25 -7.52 9.74 -29.15
C LEU A 25 -7.71 10.82 -28.06
N LEU A 26 -6.89 10.76 -27.01
CA LEU A 26 -6.89 11.77 -25.96
C LEU A 26 -6.49 13.15 -26.52
N GLN A 27 -5.42 13.22 -27.30
CA GLN A 27 -4.97 14.47 -27.93
C GLN A 27 -6.01 15.01 -28.91
N LEU A 28 -6.63 14.15 -29.72
CA LEU A 28 -7.70 14.53 -30.63
C LEU A 28 -8.88 15.12 -29.85
N ARG A 29 -9.29 14.46 -28.75
CA ARG A 29 -10.36 14.94 -27.87
C ARG A 29 -10.04 16.32 -27.29
N MET A 30 -8.82 16.51 -26.77
CA MET A 30 -8.34 17.79 -26.23
C MET A 30 -8.41 18.91 -27.29
N ARG A 31 -8.09 18.60 -28.56
CA ARG A 31 -8.14 19.57 -29.67
C ARG A 31 -9.56 19.84 -30.16
N SER A 32 -10.44 18.84 -30.16
CA SER A 32 -11.81 18.94 -30.68
C SER A 32 -12.75 19.63 -29.70
N ASP A 33 -12.60 19.35 -28.40
CA ASP A 33 -13.50 19.81 -27.34
C ASP A 33 -12.69 20.10 -26.06
N PRO A 34 -11.88 21.17 -26.04
CA PRO A 34 -11.02 21.49 -24.90
C PRO A 34 -11.82 21.83 -23.64
N LEU A 35 -12.98 22.48 -23.79
CA LEU A 35 -13.84 22.87 -22.67
C LEU A 35 -14.50 21.65 -22.02
N GLY A 36 -15.07 20.74 -22.81
CA GLY A 36 -15.62 19.50 -22.29
C GLY A 36 -14.56 18.65 -21.61
N MET A 37 -13.34 18.58 -22.18
CA MET A 37 -12.22 17.90 -21.57
C MET A 37 -11.80 18.53 -20.23
N ALA A 38 -11.69 19.86 -20.16
CA ALA A 38 -11.35 20.57 -18.92
C ALA A 38 -12.37 20.26 -17.80
N ARG A 39 -13.67 20.27 -18.12
CA ARG A 39 -14.74 19.93 -17.15
C ARG A 39 -14.66 18.47 -16.69
N GLN A 40 -14.37 17.54 -17.60
CA GLN A 40 -14.18 16.13 -17.27
C GLN A 40 -12.98 15.94 -16.34
N LEU A 41 -11.84 16.57 -16.64
CA LEU A 41 -10.66 16.52 -15.77
C LEU A 41 -10.94 17.13 -14.40
N GLN A 42 -11.71 18.22 -14.33
CA GLN A 42 -12.12 18.81 -13.05
C GLN A 42 -12.96 17.82 -12.22
N GLY A 43 -13.93 17.13 -12.86
CA GLY A 43 -14.70 16.08 -12.21
C GLY A 43 -13.85 14.91 -11.73
N LEU A 44 -12.89 14.47 -12.54
CA LEU A 44 -11.94 13.41 -12.16
C LEU A 44 -11.03 13.84 -11.01
N THR A 45 -10.55 15.08 -10.99
CA THR A 45 -9.79 15.64 -9.87
C THR A 45 -10.61 15.60 -8.58
N ALA A 46 -11.88 16.01 -8.62
CA ALA A 46 -12.76 15.94 -7.44
C ALA A 46 -12.98 14.50 -6.95
N GLN A 47 -13.22 13.56 -7.86
CA GLN A 47 -13.36 12.14 -7.53
C GLN A 47 -12.06 11.55 -6.95
N HIS A 48 -10.92 11.90 -7.53
CA HIS A 48 -9.62 11.47 -7.06
C HIS A 48 -9.35 11.99 -5.64
N ASN A 49 -9.64 13.27 -5.35
CA ASN A 49 -9.49 13.81 -4.01
C ASN A 49 -10.40 13.10 -3.00
N GLY A 50 -11.64 12.76 -3.39
CA GLY A 50 -12.51 11.92 -2.55
C GLY A 50 -11.96 10.50 -2.32
N LEU A 51 -11.30 9.91 -3.32
CA LEU A 51 -10.60 8.63 -3.17
C LEU A 51 -9.39 8.75 -2.24
N VAL A 52 -8.62 9.83 -2.34
CA VAL A 52 -7.49 10.12 -1.44
C VAL A 52 -7.99 10.22 0.00
N ASP A 53 -9.06 10.94 0.27
CA ASP A 53 -9.66 11.06 1.61
C ASP A 53 -10.15 9.70 2.14
N ALA A 54 -10.70 8.84 1.27
CA ALA A 54 -11.09 7.48 1.64
C ALA A 54 -9.87 6.60 1.94
N ALA A 55 -8.82 6.69 1.12
CA ALA A 55 -7.57 5.95 1.31
C ALA A 55 -6.84 6.37 2.59
N ASP A 56 -6.83 7.65 2.92
CA ASP A 56 -6.26 8.20 4.15
C ASP A 56 -7.00 7.67 5.40
N ARG A 57 -8.33 7.66 5.37
CA ARG A 57 -9.15 7.08 6.45
C ARG A 57 -8.88 5.58 6.62
N HIS A 58 -8.73 4.86 5.52
CA HIS A 58 -8.37 3.45 5.54
C HIS A 58 -6.96 3.21 6.11
N ALA A 59 -5.98 4.02 5.71
CA ALA A 59 -4.63 3.96 6.24
C ALA A 59 -4.59 4.21 7.76
N GLN A 60 -5.35 5.20 8.23
CA GLN A 60 -5.49 5.50 9.67
C GLN A 60 -6.15 4.34 10.42
N TYR A 61 -7.23 3.76 9.89
CA TYR A 61 -7.87 2.58 10.47
C TYR A 61 -6.87 1.42 10.60
N MET A 62 -6.07 1.17 9.57
CA MET A 62 -5.04 0.14 9.59
C MET A 62 -4.00 0.38 10.67
N GLU A 63 -3.53 1.61 10.81
CA GLU A 63 -2.55 1.97 11.84
C GLU A 63 -3.09 1.75 13.26
N ILE A 64 -4.34 2.15 13.52
CA ILE A 64 -5.00 1.93 14.82
C ILE A 64 -5.10 0.43 15.12
N ASN A 65 -5.54 -0.38 14.16
CA ASN A 65 -5.66 -1.82 14.34
C ASN A 65 -4.32 -2.51 14.56
N VAL A 66 -3.29 -2.16 13.79
CA VAL A 66 -1.93 -2.71 13.96
C VAL A 66 -1.40 -2.39 15.35
N ALA A 67 -1.55 -1.14 15.81
CA ALA A 67 -1.15 -0.75 17.15
C ALA A 67 -1.96 -1.50 18.25
N GLY A 68 -3.27 -1.67 18.02
CA GLY A 68 -4.16 -2.43 18.89
C GLY A 68 -3.76 -3.90 19.03
N PHE A 69 -3.57 -4.60 17.90
CA PHE A 69 -3.10 -5.99 17.88
C PHE A 69 -1.74 -6.14 18.57
N ARG A 70 -0.78 -5.24 18.30
CA ARG A 70 0.53 -5.27 18.99
C ARG A 70 0.38 -5.17 20.51
N LYS A 71 -0.50 -4.30 21.01
CA LYS A 71 -0.77 -4.17 22.45
C LYS A 71 -1.43 -5.43 23.01
N LEU A 72 -2.40 -6.00 22.30
CA LEU A 72 -3.09 -7.22 22.70
C LEU A 72 -2.12 -8.40 22.80
N LEU A 73 -1.28 -8.60 21.78
CA LEU A 73 -0.25 -9.64 21.75
C LEU A 73 0.76 -9.46 22.88
N LYS A 74 1.23 -8.23 23.14
CA LYS A 74 2.14 -7.95 24.28
C LYS A 74 1.49 -8.26 25.64
N ARG A 75 0.20 -7.96 25.82
CA ARG A 75 -0.52 -8.27 27.07
C ARG A 75 -0.67 -9.79 27.24
N HIS A 76 -1.05 -10.48 26.18
CA HIS A 76 -1.16 -11.94 26.17
C HIS A 76 0.18 -12.62 26.47
N GLU A 77 1.28 -12.15 25.88
CA GLU A 77 2.63 -12.68 26.13
C GLU A 77 3.07 -12.51 27.60
N LYS A 78 2.68 -11.39 28.24
CA LYS A 78 2.92 -11.17 29.68
C LYS A 78 2.14 -12.14 30.56
N GLN A 79 0.95 -12.56 30.14
CA GLN A 79 0.11 -13.51 30.88
C GLN A 79 0.59 -14.96 30.73
N ILE A 80 1.29 -15.30 29.65
CA ILE A 80 1.83 -16.64 29.44
C ILE A 80 3.05 -16.88 30.35
N PRO A 81 3.01 -17.90 31.25
CA PRO A 81 4.17 -18.28 32.05
C PRO A 81 5.39 -18.61 31.17
N LEU A 82 6.59 -18.21 31.62
CA LEU A 82 7.85 -18.35 30.87
C LEU A 82 8.08 -19.75 30.26
N LYS A 83 7.68 -20.80 30.97
CA LYS A 83 7.79 -22.21 30.52
C LYS A 83 7.02 -22.54 29.24
N PHE A 84 6.10 -21.68 28.79
CA PHE A 84 5.27 -21.88 27.61
C PHE A 84 5.59 -20.90 26.46
N ARG A 85 6.62 -20.04 26.59
CA ARG A 85 6.94 -19.00 25.59
C ARG A 85 7.67 -19.48 24.33
N SER A 86 7.94 -20.77 24.19
CA SER A 86 8.70 -21.32 23.06
C SER A 86 7.87 -21.60 21.79
N ARG A 87 6.56 -21.33 21.79
CA ARG A 87 5.72 -21.56 20.59
C ARG A 87 5.72 -20.35 19.68
N HIS A 88 6.12 -20.58 18.42
CA HIS A 88 6.02 -19.59 17.36
C HIS A 88 4.55 -19.17 17.18
N MET A 89 4.26 -17.87 17.24
CA MET A 89 2.88 -17.40 17.06
C MET A 89 2.53 -17.30 15.57
N PRO A 90 1.43 -17.93 15.11
CA PRO A 90 1.05 -17.96 13.68
C PRO A 90 0.35 -16.67 13.18
N CYS A 91 0.36 -15.57 13.93
CA CYS A 91 -0.45 -14.38 13.60
C CYS A 91 0.19 -13.39 12.60
N LEU A 92 1.36 -13.69 12.03
CA LEU A 92 2.05 -12.79 11.10
C LEU A 92 1.43 -12.76 9.68
N ASP A 93 0.76 -13.84 9.27
CA ASP A 93 0.28 -13.96 7.88
C ASP A 93 -0.95 -13.11 7.58
N PHE A 94 -1.86 -12.93 8.55
CA PHE A 94 -3.05 -12.09 8.36
C PHE A 94 -2.68 -10.62 8.16
N HIS A 95 -1.68 -10.14 8.92
CA HIS A 95 -1.18 -8.77 8.76
C HIS A 95 -0.60 -8.53 7.37
N ARG A 96 0.02 -9.54 6.75
CA ARG A 96 0.62 -9.45 5.41
C ARG A 96 -0.40 -9.17 4.32
N LEU A 97 -1.54 -9.85 4.33
CA LEU A 97 -2.55 -9.66 3.30
C LEU A 97 -3.14 -8.25 3.34
N VAL A 98 -3.45 -7.77 4.56
CA VAL A 98 -4.11 -6.48 4.73
C VAL A 98 -3.15 -5.31 4.49
N THR A 99 -1.89 -5.39 4.95
CA THR A 99 -0.91 -4.32 4.69
C THR A 99 -0.49 -4.26 3.22
N HIS A 100 -0.36 -5.40 2.55
CA HIS A 100 0.01 -5.43 1.13
C HIS A 100 -1.08 -4.85 0.24
N THR A 101 -2.32 -5.28 0.43
CA THR A 101 -3.46 -4.79 -0.37
C THR A 101 -3.68 -3.30 -0.15
N SER A 102 -3.58 -2.84 1.10
CA SER A 102 -3.69 -1.41 1.43
C SER A 102 -2.56 -0.59 0.78
N ARG A 103 -1.35 -1.15 0.72
CA ARG A 103 -0.23 -0.51 0.02
C ARG A 103 -0.48 -0.40 -1.48
N GLN A 104 -0.94 -1.47 -2.11
CA GLN A 104 -1.29 -1.47 -3.53
C GLN A 104 -2.37 -0.44 -3.85
N LEU A 105 -3.39 -0.32 -2.99
CA LEU A 105 -4.43 0.70 -3.14
C LEU A 105 -3.83 2.12 -3.10
N LEU A 106 -2.97 2.42 -2.12
CA LEU A 106 -2.32 3.73 -2.01
C LEU A 106 -1.43 4.03 -3.23
N ASP A 107 -0.65 3.04 -3.69
CA ASP A 107 0.22 3.20 -4.85
C ASP A 107 -0.61 3.41 -6.13
N ALA A 108 -1.74 2.69 -6.30
CA ALA A 108 -2.67 2.89 -7.42
C ALA A 108 -3.33 4.28 -7.38
N THR A 109 -3.73 4.76 -6.20
CA THR A 109 -4.24 6.13 -6.03
C THR A 109 -3.20 7.16 -6.46
N LYS A 110 -1.93 7.01 -6.04
CA LYS A 110 -0.83 7.91 -6.47
C LYS A 110 -0.64 7.91 -7.98
N GLN A 111 -0.64 6.73 -8.61
CA GLN A 111 -0.52 6.60 -10.05
C GLN A 111 -1.67 7.33 -10.77
N MET A 112 -2.90 7.17 -10.30
CA MET A 112 -4.05 7.87 -10.87
C MET A 112 -3.92 9.40 -10.75
N GLY A 113 -3.44 9.90 -9.60
CA GLY A 113 -3.15 11.32 -9.43
C GLY A 113 -2.12 11.84 -10.43
N GLY A 114 -1.06 11.08 -10.66
CA GLY A 114 -0.05 11.38 -11.67
C GLY A 114 -0.60 11.44 -13.10
N VAL A 115 -1.48 10.51 -13.47
CA VAL A 115 -2.15 10.49 -14.78
C VAL A 115 -3.06 11.72 -14.96
N ILE A 116 -3.81 12.11 -13.92
CA ILE A 116 -4.66 13.31 -13.97
C ILE A 116 -3.81 14.57 -14.12
N ALA A 117 -2.69 14.66 -13.38
CA ALA A 117 -1.76 15.79 -13.48
C ALA A 117 -1.16 15.91 -14.89
N ASP A 118 -0.67 14.81 -15.48
CA ASP A 118 -0.15 14.77 -16.84
C ASP A 118 -1.22 15.19 -17.86
N ALA A 119 -2.47 14.74 -17.70
CA ALA A 119 -3.57 15.14 -18.58
C ALA A 119 -3.87 16.65 -18.52
N TRP A 120 -3.85 17.25 -17.33
CA TRP A 120 -3.99 18.71 -17.16
C TRP A 120 -2.84 19.48 -17.83
N GLN A 121 -1.61 19.00 -17.69
CA GLN A 121 -0.43 19.61 -18.33
C GLN A 121 -0.56 19.57 -19.86
N ARG A 122 -0.95 18.42 -20.42
CA ARG A 122 -1.15 18.26 -21.87
C ARG A 122 -2.27 19.14 -22.40
N LEU A 123 -3.39 19.24 -21.69
CA LEU A 123 -4.49 20.13 -22.07
C LEU A 123 -4.01 21.58 -22.09
N SER A 124 -3.30 22.02 -21.04
CA SER A 124 -2.77 23.37 -20.94
C SER A 124 -1.76 23.70 -22.04
N ALA A 125 -0.85 22.78 -22.34
CA ALA A 125 0.08 22.90 -23.46
C ALA A 125 -0.66 23.00 -24.80
N SER A 126 -1.69 22.17 -25.01
CA SER A 126 -2.48 22.18 -26.25
C SER A 126 -3.22 23.51 -26.46
N LEU A 127 -3.68 24.15 -25.38
CA LEU A 127 -4.32 25.46 -25.41
C LEU A 127 -3.31 26.58 -25.70
N ALA A 128 -2.11 26.50 -25.13
CA ALA A 128 -1.03 27.46 -25.38
C ALA A 128 -0.49 27.40 -26.83
N THR A 129 -0.51 26.21 -27.44
CA THR A 129 -0.01 26.00 -28.81
C THR A 129 -1.06 26.28 -29.88
N GLY A 130 -2.26 26.76 -29.51
CA GLY A 130 -3.37 26.98 -30.43
C GLY A 130 -2.97 27.83 -31.63
N ALA A 131 -3.04 27.23 -32.84
CA ALA A 131 -2.55 27.85 -34.06
C ALA A 131 -3.27 29.19 -34.37
N PRO A 132 -2.52 30.24 -34.74
CA PRO A 132 -3.11 31.51 -35.18
C PRO A 132 -3.86 31.27 -36.49
N GLY A 133 -5.19 31.21 -36.44
CA GLY A 133 -6.03 30.98 -37.63
C GLY A 133 -7.32 30.18 -37.39
N ARG A 134 -7.58 29.72 -36.17
CA ARG A 134 -8.83 29.00 -35.86
C ARG A 134 -10.01 29.98 -35.74
N ALA A 135 -11.15 29.62 -36.35
CA ALA A 135 -12.36 30.43 -36.43
C ALA A 135 -12.86 30.94 -35.05
N PRO A 136 -13.51 32.12 -35.01
CA PRO A 136 -13.87 32.83 -33.77
C PRO A 136 -14.77 32.02 -32.81
N ALA A 137 -15.60 31.11 -33.34
CA ALA A 137 -16.49 30.27 -32.52
C ALA A 137 -15.73 29.32 -31.56
N GLY A 138 -14.48 28.95 -31.87
CA GLY A 138 -13.65 28.12 -31.00
C GLY A 138 -12.84 28.90 -29.96
N ALA A 139 -12.70 30.21 -30.14
CA ALA A 139 -11.83 31.05 -29.30
C ALA A 139 -12.42 31.23 -27.89
N GLU A 140 -13.74 31.40 -27.77
CA GLU A 140 -14.39 31.53 -26.45
C GLU A 140 -14.29 30.25 -25.63
N ALA A 141 -14.55 29.09 -26.25
CA ALA A 141 -14.45 27.80 -25.57
C ALA A 141 -13.02 27.50 -25.12
N ALA A 142 -12.02 27.82 -25.95
CA ALA A 142 -10.61 27.68 -25.60
C ALA A 142 -10.21 28.63 -24.45
N GLY A 143 -10.70 29.88 -24.47
CA GLY A 143 -10.49 30.85 -23.40
C GLY A 143 -11.11 30.40 -22.07
N GLN A 144 -12.32 29.85 -22.09
CA GLN A 144 -12.94 29.26 -20.90
C GLN A 144 -12.17 28.03 -20.40
N ALA A 145 -11.73 27.15 -21.29
CA ALA A 145 -10.91 25.98 -20.93
C ALA A 145 -9.59 26.43 -20.26
N ALA A 146 -8.93 27.46 -20.79
CA ALA A 146 -7.71 28.00 -20.20
C ALA A 146 -7.94 28.58 -18.79
N ARG A 147 -9.08 29.25 -18.58
CA ARG A 147 -9.48 29.71 -17.23
C ARG A 147 -9.67 28.53 -16.28
N LEU A 148 -10.31 27.45 -16.72
CA LEU A 148 -10.46 26.24 -15.89
C LEU A 148 -9.11 25.60 -15.56
N CYS A 149 -8.18 25.52 -16.52
CA CYS A 149 -6.82 25.06 -16.25
C CYS A 149 -6.10 25.94 -15.21
N SER A 150 -6.28 27.27 -15.26
CA SER A 150 -5.70 28.18 -14.26
C SER A 150 -6.35 28.06 -12.87
N GLN A 151 -7.57 27.54 -12.79
CA GLN A 151 -8.33 27.29 -11.57
C GLN A 151 -8.33 25.80 -11.19
N GLN A 152 -7.35 25.03 -11.68
CA GLN A 152 -7.26 23.60 -11.42
C GLN A 152 -7.30 23.36 -9.90
N PRO A 153 -8.24 22.54 -9.39
CA PRO A 153 -8.25 22.18 -7.99
C PRO A 153 -6.94 21.47 -7.61
N PRO A 154 -6.41 21.70 -6.40
CA PRO A 154 -5.22 20.99 -5.96
C PRO A 154 -5.48 19.48 -5.96
N LEU A 155 -4.56 18.72 -6.53
CA LEU A 155 -4.55 17.26 -6.41
C LEU A 155 -3.97 16.91 -5.04
N ASN A 156 -4.77 16.28 -4.19
CA ASN A 156 -4.32 15.81 -2.90
C ASN A 156 -3.41 14.59 -3.08
N GLU A 157 -2.35 14.51 -2.30
CA GLU A 157 -1.53 13.31 -2.24
C GLU A 157 -1.99 12.42 -1.09
N PRO A 158 -2.16 11.10 -1.31
CA PRO A 158 -2.50 10.20 -0.23
C PRO A 158 -1.34 10.10 0.77
N ARG A 159 -1.68 10.13 2.05
CA ARG A 159 -0.72 9.97 3.14
C ARG A 159 -0.06 8.60 3.02
N CYS A 160 1.22 8.57 3.36
CA CYS A 160 1.91 7.29 3.51
C CYS A 160 1.29 6.49 4.66
N LEU A 161 1.46 5.17 4.61
CA LEU A 161 1.18 4.32 5.76
C LEU A 161 2.00 4.81 6.96
N GLY A 162 1.40 4.78 8.15
CA GLY A 162 2.10 5.15 9.39
C GLY A 162 3.35 4.29 9.64
N PRO A 163 4.26 4.73 10.54
CA PRO A 163 5.55 4.10 10.76
C PRO A 163 5.47 2.64 11.18
N GLU A 164 4.43 2.26 11.93
CA GLU A 164 4.21 0.88 12.35
C GLU A 164 3.86 -0.03 11.16
N CYS A 165 3.00 0.45 10.26
CA CYS A 165 2.66 -0.26 9.02
C CYS A 165 3.87 -0.36 8.09
N GLU A 166 4.69 0.70 7.98
CA GLU A 166 5.93 0.66 7.21
C GLU A 166 6.94 -0.34 7.77
N MET A 167 7.11 -0.37 9.09
CA MET A 167 7.99 -1.33 9.77
C MET A 167 7.57 -2.77 9.46
N VAL A 168 6.27 -3.09 9.52
CA VAL A 168 5.76 -4.42 9.17
C VAL A 168 6.10 -4.77 7.71
N LEU A 169 5.92 -3.83 6.77
CA LEU A 169 6.30 -4.04 5.36
C LEU A 169 7.82 -4.23 5.17
N ARG A 170 8.67 -3.54 5.96
CA ARG A 170 10.13 -3.73 5.91
C ARG A 170 10.55 -5.09 6.45
N ILE A 171 10.01 -5.51 7.60
CA ILE A 171 10.25 -6.84 8.17
C ILE A 171 9.82 -7.92 7.16
N GLN A 172 8.67 -7.75 6.50
CA GLN A 172 8.20 -8.68 5.49
C GLN A 172 9.14 -8.77 4.28
N ARG A 173 9.68 -7.64 3.81
CA ARG A 173 10.72 -7.64 2.75
C ARG A 173 11.96 -8.41 3.20
N GLN A 174 12.45 -8.12 4.40
CA GLN A 174 13.60 -8.80 4.99
C GLN A 174 13.37 -10.30 5.23
N LEU A 175 12.14 -10.75 5.47
CA LEU A 175 11.83 -12.18 5.61
C LEU A 175 11.67 -12.89 4.26
N LYS A 176 11.34 -12.15 3.20
CA LYS A 176 11.14 -12.69 1.84
C LYS A 176 12.45 -12.78 1.05
N GLU A 177 13.40 -11.87 1.30
CA GLU A 177 14.71 -11.84 0.63
C GLU A 177 15.70 -12.99 0.97
N PRO A 178 15.81 -13.53 2.19
CA PRO A 178 16.87 -14.48 2.55
C PRO A 178 16.71 -15.86 1.92
N MET A 179 15.49 -16.25 1.53
CA MET A 179 15.26 -17.55 0.86
C MET A 179 15.68 -17.55 -0.62
N ASN A 180 15.77 -16.40 -1.30
CA ASN A 180 16.21 -16.37 -2.70
C ASN A 180 17.73 -16.23 -2.85
N GLY A 181 18.42 -15.58 -1.92
CA GLY A 181 19.87 -15.39 -2.00
C GLY A 181 20.69 -16.58 -1.48
N GLN A 182 20.37 -17.08 -0.28
CA GLN A 182 21.19 -18.09 0.39
C GLN A 182 20.93 -19.51 -0.11
N ILE A 183 19.67 -19.87 -0.43
CA ILE A 183 19.37 -21.19 -1.01
C ILE A 183 19.94 -21.29 -2.43
N MET A 184 19.91 -20.21 -3.21
CA MET A 184 20.47 -20.21 -4.56
C MET A 184 22.01 -20.23 -4.53
N GLN A 185 22.66 -19.60 -3.55
CA GLN A 185 24.11 -19.75 -3.34
C GLN A 185 24.50 -21.15 -2.85
N LEU A 186 23.70 -21.77 -1.98
CA LEU A 186 23.94 -23.15 -1.54
C LEU A 186 23.69 -24.14 -2.68
N ALA A 187 22.61 -23.99 -3.45
CA ALA A 187 22.32 -24.85 -4.61
C ALA A 187 23.36 -24.71 -5.73
N ALA A 188 23.90 -23.51 -5.97
CA ALA A 188 24.98 -23.29 -6.93
C ALA A 188 26.33 -23.88 -6.48
N SER A 189 26.52 -24.14 -5.18
CA SER A 189 27.73 -24.76 -4.63
C SER A 189 27.67 -26.30 -4.60
N PHE A 190 26.56 -26.91 -5.03
CA PHE A 190 26.31 -28.36 -4.95
C PHE A 190 26.36 -29.09 -6.32
N ASN A 191 27.17 -28.63 -7.27
CA ASN A 191 27.55 -29.43 -8.46
C ASN A 191 28.64 -30.46 -8.12
N GLY A 192 28.33 -31.37 -7.19
CA GLY A 192 29.18 -32.52 -6.85
C GLY A 192 28.32 -33.72 -6.43
N PRO A 193 28.67 -34.95 -6.84
CA PRO A 193 27.82 -36.14 -6.64
C PRO A 193 27.70 -36.51 -5.15
N SER A 194 26.45 -36.69 -4.69
CA SER A 194 26.05 -37.44 -3.47
C SER A 194 26.52 -38.91 -3.57
N PRO A 195 26.64 -39.75 -2.50
CA PRO A 195 25.90 -39.71 -1.22
C PRO A 195 26.67 -40.17 0.06
N GLY A 196 26.02 -40.03 1.23
CA GLY A 196 26.54 -40.46 2.55
C GLY A 196 27.21 -39.29 3.25
N PHE A 197 26.70 -38.76 4.35
CA PHE A 197 27.11 -39.10 5.72
C PHE A 197 25.96 -38.66 6.66
N LEU A 198 25.33 -39.61 7.35
CA LEU A 198 25.51 -39.83 8.78
C LEU A 198 25.46 -38.52 9.61
N TYR A 199 24.26 -38.21 10.09
CA TYR A 199 24.04 -37.22 11.14
C TYR A 199 25.00 -37.48 12.33
N PRO A 200 25.80 -36.48 12.75
CA PRO A 200 26.48 -36.58 14.03
C PRO A 200 25.45 -36.41 15.14
N LYS A 201 25.22 -37.52 15.86
CA LYS A 201 24.45 -37.61 17.08
C LYS A 201 25.05 -36.65 18.13
N PRO A 202 24.30 -35.66 18.67
CA PRO A 202 24.82 -34.80 19.72
C PRO A 202 25.04 -35.62 21.00
N ALA A 203 26.29 -35.66 21.46
CA ALA A 203 26.65 -36.22 22.75
C ALA A 203 26.10 -35.33 23.86
N LEU A 204 25.32 -35.92 24.77
CA LEU A 204 24.92 -35.32 26.04
C LEU A 204 26.11 -35.33 27.02
N PRO A 205 26.62 -34.18 27.49
CA PRO A 205 27.50 -34.15 28.64
C PRO A 205 26.68 -33.98 29.92
N GLY A 206 26.71 -35.02 30.73
CA GLY A 206 27.22 -34.90 32.10
C GLY A 206 26.50 -33.92 33.03
N ARG A 207 25.53 -34.47 33.77
CA ARG A 207 25.02 -33.97 35.04
C ARG A 207 26.18 -33.78 36.04
N ALA A 208 26.56 -32.55 36.33
CA ALA A 208 27.37 -32.19 37.50
C ALA A 208 26.51 -31.36 38.45
N ALA A 209 26.24 -31.94 39.61
CA ALA A 209 25.67 -31.27 40.76
C ALA A 209 26.77 -30.45 41.46
N ALA A 210 26.53 -29.16 41.68
CA ALA A 210 27.18 -28.39 42.75
C ALA A 210 26.35 -27.13 43.01
N GLY A 211 25.99 -26.94 44.27
CA GLY A 211 25.04 -25.93 44.72
C GLY A 211 25.59 -24.51 44.67
N ALA A 212 24.67 -23.57 44.46
CA ALA A 212 24.88 -22.16 44.74
C ALA A 212 23.68 -21.66 45.56
N GLN A 213 23.98 -21.26 46.79
CA GLN A 213 23.08 -20.63 47.74
C GLN A 213 22.44 -19.37 47.12
N GLN A 214 21.11 -19.29 47.19
CA GLN A 214 20.38 -18.04 46.99
C GLN A 214 20.23 -17.30 48.33
N PRO A 215 20.45 -15.98 48.40
CA PRO A 215 20.05 -15.17 49.55
C PRO A 215 18.53 -14.89 49.56
N PRO A 216 17.94 -14.58 50.73
CA PRO A 216 16.50 -14.39 50.88
C PRO A 216 16.05 -13.05 50.31
N PHE A 217 15.17 -13.09 49.30
CA PHE A 217 14.42 -11.92 48.85
C PHE A 217 13.30 -11.61 49.85
N GLN A 218 13.38 -10.45 50.47
CA GLN A 218 12.34 -9.89 51.33
C GLN A 218 11.06 -9.62 50.53
N ARG A 219 9.94 -10.14 51.05
CA ARG A 219 8.59 -9.74 50.67
C ARG A 219 8.36 -8.28 51.07
N VAL A 220 8.10 -7.42 50.10
CA VAL A 220 7.35 -6.18 50.33
C VAL A 220 5.95 -6.38 49.79
N ALA A 221 4.99 -6.39 50.70
CA ALA A 221 3.58 -6.28 50.39
C ALA A 221 3.24 -4.86 49.96
N LYS A 222 2.38 -4.71 48.94
CA LYS A 222 1.24 -3.79 48.96
C LYS A 222 0.41 -3.99 47.68
N GLY A 223 -0.81 -4.48 47.88
CA GLY A 223 -1.84 -4.50 46.87
C GLY A 223 -2.39 -3.10 46.62
N GLN A 224 -2.72 -2.85 45.36
CA GLN A 224 -3.74 -1.88 44.95
C GLN A 224 -4.53 -2.53 43.82
N PRO A 225 -5.86 -2.69 43.96
CA PRO A 225 -6.71 -3.12 42.86
C PRO A 225 -7.00 -1.89 41.99
N LEU A 226 -6.36 -1.82 40.82
CA LEU A 226 -6.75 -0.85 39.79
C LEU A 226 -7.78 -1.51 38.87
N GLY A 227 -9.04 -1.14 39.12
CA GLY A 227 -9.94 -0.67 38.07
C GLY A 227 -10.34 -1.68 37.01
N GLN A 228 -11.43 -2.38 37.32
CA GLN A 228 -12.41 -2.83 36.34
C GLN A 228 -12.90 -1.61 35.55
N ASP A 229 -12.49 -1.44 34.28
CA ASP A 229 -13.19 -0.56 33.32
C ASP A 229 -12.64 -0.68 31.89
N LEU A 230 -12.55 -1.91 31.36
CA LEU A 230 -12.17 -2.13 29.94
C LEU A 230 -13.16 -3.00 29.15
N ASP A 231 -14.31 -3.35 29.72
CA ASP A 231 -15.27 -4.29 29.09
C ASP A 231 -16.44 -3.61 28.34
N ARG A 232 -16.42 -2.30 28.11
CA ARG A 232 -17.55 -1.60 27.45
C ARG A 232 -17.31 -1.03 26.05
N SER A 233 -16.18 -1.27 25.40
CA SER A 233 -15.85 -0.59 24.12
C SER A 233 -15.73 -1.50 22.89
N TRP A 234 -16.51 -2.59 22.82
CA TRP A 234 -16.54 -3.46 21.62
C TRP A 234 -17.90 -3.59 20.93
N HIS A 235 -18.96 -2.90 21.39
CA HIS A 235 -20.30 -3.04 20.82
C HIS A 235 -20.74 -1.99 19.78
N LEU A 236 -19.83 -1.16 19.24
CA LEU A 236 -20.22 -0.09 18.30
C LEU A 236 -19.58 -0.14 16.91
N ALA A 237 -19.07 -1.30 16.47
CA ALA A 237 -18.50 -1.45 15.12
C ALA A 237 -19.29 -2.41 14.21
N SER A 238 -20.62 -2.43 14.33
CA SER A 238 -21.48 -3.22 13.44
C SER A 238 -22.76 -2.47 13.07
N THR A 239 -22.60 -1.28 12.47
CA THR A 239 -23.61 -0.65 11.59
C THR A 239 -22.93 0.54 10.92
N CYS A 240 -22.40 0.33 9.72
CA CYS A 240 -22.21 1.28 8.61
C CYS A 240 -21.61 0.51 7.43
#